data_AF-A0A1X6ZF78-F1
#
_entry.id   AF-A0A1X6ZF78-F1
#
_cell.length_a   1.000
_cell.length_b   1.000
_cell.length_c   1.000
_cell.angle_alpha   90.00
_cell.angle_beta   90.00
_cell.angle_gamma   90.00
#
_symmetry.space_group_name_H-M   'P 1'
#
loop_
_entity.id
_entity.type
_entity.pdbx_description
1 polymer ?
#
loop_
_entity_poly.entity_id
_entity_poly.type
_entity_poly.pdbx_seq_one_letter_code
_entity_poly.pdbx_strand_id
1 'polypeptide(L)'
;MNKLHKLVHSAKRAFKKAEPRPKPDLFETEKRRILACQTQSNDLCSALFFTMHKCASNFSTTLLIELAKQSPYKSINYEAAYWDLGNQVDQTTTPDHEFMLRHNEMLFSHFGEIYGPLRQPLDFPGREKFRNIFFLRDPRDVLVSMFYSFGYTHPEPLHHEERIRFLKTREEIVAQGIDAYVLKETEGQLLPRLLEYNRLLQSSETSLVLKYDEFATQTELFLKRVTDYLQIDLSAESVERLAQMASPLRQGDAVLEHKRSGKSGQWKDELKPETAKIMNAKFKPALDLWGF
;
A
#
# COMPACT_ATOMS: atom_id res chain seq x y z
N MET A 1 55.42 -31.76 -26.13
CA MET A 1 54.04 -32.18 -26.49
C MET A 1 53.33 -32.59 -25.20
N ASN A 2 52.55 -31.66 -24.67
CA ASN A 2 52.02 -31.66 -23.30
C ASN A 2 50.55 -31.24 -23.38
N LYS A 3 49.71 -31.79 -22.50
CA LYS A 3 48.25 -31.58 -22.39
C LYS A 3 47.37 -32.36 -23.39
N LEU A 4 47.10 -33.63 -23.10
CA LEU A 4 45.79 -34.24 -23.42
C LEU A 4 45.43 -35.47 -22.55
N HIS A 5 45.84 -35.49 -21.28
CA HIS A 5 45.55 -36.61 -20.37
C HIS A 5 45.18 -36.17 -18.94
N LYS A 6 44.42 -35.09 -18.81
CA LYS A 6 43.76 -34.69 -17.55
C LYS A 6 42.37 -34.11 -17.84
N LEU A 7 41.41 -34.93 -18.25
CA LEU A 7 40.00 -34.50 -18.32
C LEU A 7 38.97 -35.64 -18.32
N VAL A 8 39.21 -36.73 -17.57
CA VAL A 8 38.20 -37.80 -17.42
C VAL A 8 37.90 -38.20 -15.96
N HIS A 9 38.55 -37.62 -14.94
CA HIS A 9 38.40 -38.10 -13.56
C HIS A 9 37.88 -37.13 -12.48
N SER A 10 37.10 -36.10 -12.82
CA SER A 10 36.54 -35.19 -11.80
C SER A 10 35.09 -34.72 -12.06
N ALA A 11 34.23 -35.57 -12.61
CA ALA A 11 32.81 -35.25 -12.80
C ALA A 11 31.85 -36.29 -12.22
N LYS A 12 32.19 -36.89 -11.08
CA LYS A 12 31.22 -37.57 -10.19
C LYS A 12 30.93 -36.68 -8.99
N ARG A 13 30.43 -35.47 -9.23
CA ARG A 13 29.76 -34.69 -8.20
C ARG A 13 28.33 -35.21 -8.15
N ALA A 14 27.98 -35.81 -7.02
CA ALA A 14 26.67 -36.39 -6.75
C ALA A 14 25.57 -35.35 -7.03
N PHE A 15 24.86 -35.52 -8.15
CA PHE A 15 23.50 -35.03 -8.27
C PHE A 15 22.66 -35.86 -7.29
N LYS A 16 22.57 -35.42 -6.04
CA LYS A 16 21.41 -35.76 -5.21
C LYS A 16 20.21 -35.28 -6.03
N LYS A 17 19.41 -36.21 -6.54
CA LYS A 17 18.07 -35.88 -7.07
C LYS A 17 17.39 -35.07 -5.97
N ALA A 18 17.19 -33.79 -6.21
CA ALA A 18 16.35 -32.99 -5.34
C ALA A 18 15.01 -33.72 -5.26
N GLU A 19 14.56 -34.02 -4.05
CA GLU A 19 13.22 -34.57 -3.86
C GLU A 19 12.24 -33.62 -4.54
N PRO A 20 11.28 -34.15 -5.31
CA PRO A 20 10.27 -33.31 -5.96
C PRO A 20 9.57 -32.52 -4.85
N ARG A 21 9.66 -31.19 -4.90
CA ARG A 21 8.89 -30.34 -4.00
C ARG A 21 7.43 -30.77 -4.11
N PRO A 22 6.72 -31.02 -3.00
CA PRO A 22 5.31 -31.38 -3.05
C PRO A 22 4.60 -30.33 -3.89
N LYS A 23 3.89 -30.79 -4.93
CA LYS A 23 3.07 -29.88 -5.73
C LYS A 23 2.05 -29.25 -4.79
N PRO A 24 1.89 -27.91 -4.80
CA PRO A 24 0.83 -27.28 -4.03
C PRO A 24 -0.48 -27.92 -4.46
N ASP A 25 -1.30 -28.36 -3.51
CA ASP A 25 -2.62 -28.88 -3.81
C ASP A 25 -3.43 -27.72 -4.42
N LEU A 26 -3.91 -27.96 -5.65
CA LEU A 26 -4.54 -26.94 -6.50
C LEU A 26 -5.81 -26.35 -5.88
N PHE A 27 -6.36 -26.95 -4.82
CA PHE A 27 -7.66 -26.58 -4.25
C PHE A 27 -7.62 -26.19 -2.78
N GLU A 28 -6.44 -25.96 -2.19
CA GLU A 28 -6.35 -25.66 -0.75
C GLU A 28 -7.10 -24.38 -0.37
N THR A 29 -7.08 -23.36 -1.21
CA THR A 29 -7.83 -22.12 -0.97
C THR A 29 -9.33 -22.37 -0.99
N GLU A 30 -9.83 -23.14 -1.96
CA GLU A 30 -11.24 -23.52 -2.09
C GLU A 30 -11.70 -24.39 -0.92
N LYS A 31 -10.90 -25.38 -0.50
CA LYS A 31 -11.21 -26.21 0.69
C LYS A 31 -11.31 -25.36 1.95
N ARG A 32 -10.36 -24.46 2.17
CA ARG A 32 -10.38 -23.53 3.32
C ARG A 32 -11.61 -22.62 3.30
N ARG A 33 -12.03 -22.14 2.12
CA ARG A 33 -13.28 -21.37 1.95
C ARG A 33 -14.51 -22.20 2.30
N ILE A 34 -14.60 -23.44 1.82
CA ILE A 34 -15.71 -24.34 2.13
C ILE A 34 -15.80 -24.59 3.65
N LEU A 35 -14.67 -24.87 4.30
CA LEU A 35 -14.62 -25.10 5.76
C LEU A 35 -15.10 -23.87 6.55
N ALA A 36 -14.67 -22.67 6.16
CA ALA A 36 -15.12 -21.43 6.80
C ALA A 36 -16.61 -21.13 6.57
N CYS A 37 -17.15 -21.48 5.39
CA CYS A 37 -18.60 -21.40 5.15
C CYS A 37 -19.37 -22.41 6.02
N GLN A 38 -18.82 -23.62 6.22
CA GLN A 38 -19.46 -24.66 7.04
C GLN A 38 -19.56 -24.28 8.53
N THR A 39 -18.63 -23.48 9.06
CA THR A 39 -18.67 -23.00 10.45
C THR A 39 -19.64 -21.84 10.65
N GLN A 40 -20.31 -21.35 9.59
CA GLN A 40 -21.19 -20.16 9.60
C GLN A 40 -20.55 -18.94 10.28
N SER A 41 -19.22 -18.87 10.32
CA SER A 41 -18.58 -17.78 11.03
C SER A 41 -18.49 -16.56 10.12
N ASN A 42 -18.69 -15.38 10.69
CA ASN A 42 -18.39 -14.10 10.04
C ASN A 42 -16.85 -13.90 9.86
N ASP A 43 -16.04 -14.94 10.09
CA ASP A 43 -14.59 -14.86 10.10
C ASP A 43 -14.00 -14.55 8.73
N LEU A 44 -14.76 -14.75 7.64
CA LEU A 44 -14.37 -14.41 6.28
C LEU A 44 -15.07 -13.17 5.71
N CYS A 45 -15.58 -12.27 6.55
CA CYS A 45 -16.01 -10.96 6.05
C CYS A 45 -14.86 -10.29 5.28
N SER A 46 -15.14 -9.81 4.08
CA SER A 46 -14.15 -9.13 3.24
C SER A 46 -13.64 -7.85 3.92
N ALA A 47 -12.40 -7.48 3.62
CA ALA A 47 -11.77 -6.31 4.19
C ALA A 47 -11.41 -5.26 3.14
N LEU A 48 -11.56 -3.98 3.49
CA LEU A 48 -11.12 -2.84 2.70
C LEU A 48 -9.88 -2.23 3.36
N PHE A 49 -8.74 -2.28 2.68
CA PHE A 49 -7.46 -1.74 3.17
C PHE A 49 -7.24 -0.35 2.56
N PHE A 50 -7.69 0.68 3.27
CA PHE A 50 -7.46 2.08 2.93
C PHE A 50 -6.08 2.54 3.36
N THR A 51 -5.43 3.31 2.49
CA THR A 51 -4.16 3.97 2.77
C THR A 51 -4.05 5.27 1.97
N MET A 52 -2.88 5.89 1.96
CA MET A 52 -2.62 7.07 1.15
C MET A 52 -1.41 6.85 0.28
N HIS A 53 -1.29 7.65 -0.79
CA HIS A 53 0.00 7.82 -1.43
C HIS A 53 1.06 8.16 -0.38
N LYS A 54 2.22 7.53 -0.52
CA LYS A 54 3.40 7.74 0.33
C LYS A 54 3.23 7.26 1.80
N CYS A 55 2.26 6.38 2.03
CA CYS A 55 2.08 5.62 3.26
C CYS A 55 2.43 4.13 3.04
N ALA A 56 3.67 3.84 2.65
CA ALA A 56 4.18 2.47 2.45
C ALA A 56 3.37 1.55 1.51
N SER A 57 2.70 2.08 0.48
CA SER A 57 1.78 1.28 -0.35
C SER A 57 2.42 0.05 -1.01
N ASN A 58 3.73 0.06 -1.31
CA ASN A 58 4.43 -1.11 -1.85
C ASN A 58 4.55 -2.24 -0.80
N PHE A 59 4.80 -1.86 0.45
CA PHE A 59 4.75 -2.79 1.57
C PHE A 59 3.32 -3.30 1.76
N SER A 60 2.30 -2.44 1.72
CA SER A 60 0.89 -2.85 1.82
C SER A 60 0.52 -3.90 0.77
N THR A 61 0.87 -3.69 -0.50
CA THR A 61 0.65 -4.72 -1.55
C THR A 61 1.29 -6.06 -1.17
N THR A 62 2.52 -6.04 -0.65
CA THR A 62 3.23 -7.27 -0.29
C THR A 62 2.62 -7.94 0.93
N LEU A 63 2.22 -7.17 1.94
CA LEU A 63 1.50 -7.64 3.12
C LEU A 63 0.21 -8.36 2.72
N LEU A 64 -0.62 -7.74 1.88
CA LEU A 64 -1.89 -8.32 1.45
C LEU A 64 -1.71 -9.63 0.67
N ILE A 65 -0.68 -9.71 -0.17
CA ILE A 65 -0.31 -10.94 -0.88
C ILE A 65 0.08 -12.06 0.10
N GLU A 66 0.84 -11.76 1.16
CA GLU A 66 1.21 -12.76 2.16
C GLU A 66 0.04 -13.22 3.01
N LEU A 67 -0.82 -12.30 3.43
CA LEU A 67 -2.04 -12.64 4.14
C LEU A 67 -2.90 -13.59 3.29
N ALA A 68 -3.08 -13.30 2.00
CA ALA A 68 -3.84 -14.17 1.09
C ALA A 68 -3.22 -15.56 0.92
N LYS A 69 -1.87 -15.68 0.87
CA LYS A 69 -1.21 -16.99 0.76
C LYS A 69 -1.43 -17.87 2.00
N GLN A 70 -1.62 -17.26 3.16
CA GLN A 70 -1.74 -17.98 4.43
C GLN A 70 -3.17 -18.06 4.96
N SER A 71 -4.14 -17.54 4.21
CA SER A 71 -5.54 -17.50 4.61
C SER A 71 -6.47 -17.99 3.50
N PRO A 72 -7.79 -18.09 3.76
CA PRO A 72 -8.79 -18.35 2.73
C PRO A 72 -9.14 -17.10 1.89
N TYR A 73 -8.57 -15.94 2.24
CA TYR A 73 -8.80 -14.68 1.54
C TYR A 73 -8.11 -14.65 0.17
N LYS A 74 -8.75 -13.97 -0.78
CA LYS A 74 -8.10 -13.50 -2.01
C LYS A 74 -7.67 -12.05 -1.83
N SER A 75 -6.44 -11.72 -2.21
CA SER A 75 -5.99 -10.32 -2.28
C SER A 75 -6.33 -9.74 -3.65
N ILE A 76 -7.02 -8.61 -3.69
CA ILE A 76 -7.43 -7.92 -4.91
C ILE A 76 -6.92 -6.48 -4.89
N ASN A 77 -6.22 -6.07 -5.95
CA ASN A 77 -5.65 -4.72 -6.07
C ASN A 77 -6.16 -4.07 -7.36
N TYR A 78 -7.36 -3.49 -7.30
CA TYR A 78 -7.99 -2.86 -8.45
C TYR A 78 -7.27 -1.60 -8.92
N GLU A 79 -6.66 -0.80 -8.03
CA GLU A 79 -5.91 0.39 -8.45
C GLU A 79 -4.71 0.01 -9.34
N ALA A 80 -3.97 -1.03 -8.98
CA ALA A 80 -2.87 -1.53 -9.82
C ALA A 80 -3.38 -2.15 -11.13
N ALA A 81 -4.42 -2.97 -11.06
CA ALA A 81 -5.00 -3.57 -12.27
C ALA A 81 -5.53 -2.51 -13.24
N TYR A 82 -6.20 -1.48 -12.73
CA TYR A 82 -6.73 -0.37 -13.51
C TYR A 82 -5.60 0.44 -14.16
N TRP A 83 -4.52 0.71 -13.42
CA TRP A 83 -3.31 1.34 -13.96
C TRP A 83 -2.68 0.53 -15.09
N ASP A 84 -2.53 -0.78 -14.90
CA ASP A 84 -1.89 -1.70 -15.85
C ASP A 84 -2.67 -1.85 -17.17
N LEU A 85 -3.98 -1.55 -17.17
CA LEU A 85 -4.78 -1.52 -18.39
C LEU A 85 -4.35 -0.39 -19.36
N GLY A 86 -3.71 0.67 -18.86
CA GLY A 86 -3.18 1.76 -19.68
C GLY A 86 -4.25 2.38 -20.58
N ASN A 87 -4.01 2.40 -21.90
CA ASN A 87 -4.93 2.94 -22.90
C ASN A 87 -6.19 2.09 -23.15
N GLN A 88 -6.37 0.94 -22.48
CA GLN A 88 -7.59 0.13 -22.61
C GLN A 88 -8.76 0.69 -21.80
N VAL A 89 -8.49 1.63 -20.89
CA VAL A 89 -9.49 2.34 -20.09
C VAL A 89 -9.22 3.83 -20.17
N ASP A 90 -10.29 4.63 -20.18
CA ASP A 90 -10.16 6.08 -20.15
C ASP A 90 -9.97 6.58 -18.70
N GLN A 91 -8.70 6.58 -18.28
CA GLN A 91 -8.30 7.07 -16.96
C GLN A 91 -8.43 8.60 -16.83
N THR A 92 -8.59 9.29 -17.97
CA THR A 92 -8.58 10.76 -18.04
C THR A 92 -9.91 11.37 -17.60
N THR A 93 -11.01 10.70 -17.97
CA THR A 93 -12.37 11.13 -17.66
C THR A 93 -12.97 10.35 -16.49
N THR A 94 -12.50 9.12 -16.26
CA THR A 94 -12.98 8.28 -15.17
C THR A 94 -11.79 7.76 -14.38
N PRO A 95 -11.33 8.50 -13.35
CA PRO A 95 -10.31 7.99 -12.43
C PRO A 95 -10.72 6.66 -11.81
N ASP A 96 -9.74 5.87 -11.38
CA ASP A 96 -9.90 4.53 -10.79
C ASP A 96 -10.95 4.46 -9.67
N HIS A 97 -10.94 5.41 -8.73
CA HIS A 97 -11.89 5.46 -7.62
C HIS A 97 -13.32 5.72 -8.08
N GLU A 98 -13.52 6.60 -9.07
CA GLU A 98 -14.85 6.81 -9.65
C GLU A 98 -15.34 5.56 -10.38
N PHE A 99 -14.45 4.89 -11.13
CA PHE A 99 -14.77 3.63 -11.78
C PHE A 99 -15.22 2.58 -10.76
N MET A 100 -14.46 2.42 -9.67
CA MET A 100 -14.77 1.48 -8.59
C MET A 100 -16.11 1.80 -7.92
N LEU A 101 -16.41 3.08 -7.67
CA LEU A 101 -17.69 3.51 -7.10
C LEU A 101 -18.88 3.18 -8.03
N ARG A 102 -18.75 3.46 -9.33
CA ARG A 102 -19.80 3.20 -10.33
C ARG A 102 -20.08 1.70 -10.51
N HIS A 103 -19.07 0.85 -10.31
CA HIS A 103 -19.15 -0.59 -10.54
C HIS A 103 -19.02 -1.43 -9.26
N ASN A 104 -19.34 -0.84 -8.11
CA ASN A 104 -19.06 -1.45 -6.80
C ASN A 104 -19.70 -2.84 -6.62
N GLU A 105 -20.95 -3.05 -7.06
CA GLU A 105 -21.65 -4.33 -6.93
C GLU A 105 -20.98 -5.49 -7.68
N MET A 106 -20.27 -5.18 -8.77
CA MET A 106 -19.54 -6.16 -9.56
C MET A 106 -18.12 -6.42 -9.04
N LEU A 107 -17.52 -5.43 -8.39
CA LEU A 107 -16.12 -5.44 -7.99
C LEU A 107 -15.93 -5.88 -6.53
N PHE A 108 -16.90 -5.62 -5.65
CA PHE A 108 -16.74 -5.88 -4.21
C PHE A 108 -17.70 -6.95 -3.70
N SER A 109 -17.14 -8.15 -3.47
CA SER A 109 -17.74 -9.23 -2.69
C SER A 109 -17.59 -8.98 -1.20
N HIS A 110 -18.66 -9.16 -0.44
CA HIS A 110 -18.65 -9.07 1.03
C HIS A 110 -17.94 -10.22 1.74
N PHE A 111 -17.54 -11.28 1.02
CA PHE A 111 -16.94 -12.47 1.64
C PHE A 111 -15.67 -12.93 0.94
N GLY A 112 -14.65 -13.23 1.75
CA GLY A 112 -13.45 -13.95 1.38
C GLY A 112 -12.43 -13.15 0.58
N GLU A 113 -12.50 -11.82 0.54
CA GLU A 113 -11.58 -10.97 -0.21
C GLU A 113 -10.99 -9.83 0.63
N ILE A 114 -9.74 -9.46 0.36
CA ILE A 114 -9.09 -8.27 0.92
C ILE A 114 -8.77 -7.35 -0.24
N TYR A 115 -9.41 -6.18 -0.27
CA TYR A 115 -9.23 -5.18 -1.31
C TYR A 115 -8.22 -4.14 -0.87
N GLY A 116 -7.18 -3.94 -1.68
CA GLY A 116 -6.28 -2.81 -1.53
C GLY A 116 -4.88 -3.04 -2.10
N PRO A 117 -3.97 -2.09 -1.87
CA PRO A 117 -4.19 -0.82 -1.17
C PRO A 117 -5.19 0.11 -1.90
N LEU A 118 -6.13 0.71 -1.17
CA LEU A 118 -7.09 1.71 -1.65
C LEU A 118 -6.63 3.11 -1.20
N ARG A 119 -6.13 3.93 -2.12
CA ARG A 119 -5.48 5.23 -1.87
C ARG A 119 -6.46 6.41 -1.94
N GLN A 120 -7.70 6.16 -2.37
CA GLN A 120 -8.81 7.09 -2.26
C GLN A 120 -9.90 6.52 -1.33
N PRO A 121 -10.69 7.39 -0.68
CA PRO A 121 -11.91 6.97 -0.01
C PRO A 121 -12.89 6.40 -1.03
N LEU A 122 -13.52 5.27 -0.70
CA LEU A 122 -14.58 4.66 -1.50
C LEU A 122 -15.78 4.50 -0.59
N ASP A 123 -16.84 5.28 -0.81
CA ASP A 123 -18.12 5.10 -0.12
C ASP A 123 -19.21 4.64 -1.08
N PHE A 124 -19.69 3.43 -0.87
CA PHE A 124 -20.73 2.80 -1.66
C PHE A 124 -21.68 2.02 -0.74
N PRO A 125 -22.93 1.75 -1.16
CA PRO A 125 -23.90 1.04 -0.32
C PRO A 125 -23.36 -0.31 0.16
N GLY A 126 -23.44 -0.58 1.47
CA GLY A 126 -22.96 -1.83 2.06
C GLY A 126 -21.49 -1.80 2.49
N ARG A 127 -20.71 -0.77 2.13
CA ARG A 127 -19.29 -0.63 2.51
C ARG A 127 -19.08 -0.74 4.02
N GLU A 128 -20.02 -0.25 4.83
CA GLU A 128 -19.98 -0.31 6.29
C GLU A 128 -19.82 -1.73 6.86
N LYS A 129 -20.29 -2.73 6.11
CA LYS A 129 -20.31 -4.15 6.51
C LYS A 129 -18.97 -4.85 6.26
N PHE A 130 -18.04 -4.22 5.55
CA PHE A 130 -16.70 -4.75 5.38
C PHE A 130 -15.88 -4.54 6.65
N ARG A 131 -14.83 -5.35 6.84
CA ARG A 131 -13.77 -5.03 7.81
C ARG A 131 -12.93 -3.88 7.27
N ASN A 132 -13.04 -2.69 7.86
CA ASN A 132 -12.32 -1.51 7.35
C ASN A 132 -10.93 -1.41 8.02
N ILE A 133 -9.87 -1.21 7.25
CA ILE A 133 -8.51 -1.00 7.76
C ILE A 133 -8.01 0.34 7.21
N PHE A 134 -7.63 1.26 8.09
CA PHE A 134 -7.09 2.56 7.74
C PHE A 134 -5.62 2.62 8.12
N PHE A 135 -4.73 2.51 7.14
CA PHE A 135 -3.30 2.67 7.33
C PHE A 135 -2.85 4.05 6.87
N LEU A 136 -2.68 4.96 7.83
CA LEU A 136 -2.47 6.39 7.58
C LEU A 136 -1.12 6.86 8.11
N ARG A 137 -0.63 7.95 7.52
CA ARG A 137 0.61 8.64 7.88
C ARG A 137 0.31 10.09 8.22
N ASP A 138 1.16 10.70 9.05
CA ASP A 138 1.12 12.15 9.29
C ASP A 138 1.00 12.90 7.95
N PRO A 139 -0.08 13.69 7.76
CA PRO A 139 -0.34 14.32 6.48
C PRO A 139 0.73 15.33 6.06
N ARG A 140 1.47 15.89 7.02
CA ARG A 140 2.57 16.81 6.75
C ARG A 140 3.73 16.08 6.07
N ASP A 141 4.09 14.89 6.57
CA ASP A 141 5.10 14.04 5.94
C ASP A 141 4.64 13.45 4.60
N VAL A 142 3.34 13.15 4.48
CA VAL A 142 2.76 12.71 3.20
C VAL A 142 3.01 13.76 2.13
N LEU A 143 2.71 15.03 2.40
CA LEU A 143 2.88 16.11 1.41
C LEU A 143 4.34 16.37 1.05
N VAL A 144 5.25 16.37 2.03
CA VAL A 144 6.69 16.45 1.78
C VAL A 144 7.14 15.28 0.90
N SER A 145 6.70 14.04 1.21
CA SER A 145 7.04 12.90 0.35
C SER A 145 6.37 12.95 -1.02
N MET A 146 5.18 13.53 -1.15
CA MET A 146 4.49 13.72 -2.43
C MET A 146 5.26 14.70 -3.31
N PHE A 147 5.74 15.82 -2.75
CA PHE A 147 6.56 16.80 -3.45
C PHE A 147 7.76 16.14 -4.12
N TYR A 148 8.63 15.48 -3.33
CA TYR A 148 9.83 14.85 -3.88
C TYR A 148 9.51 13.72 -4.85
N SER A 149 8.44 12.98 -4.59
CA SER A 149 8.08 11.89 -5.48
C SER A 149 7.56 12.44 -6.81
N PHE A 150 6.53 13.27 -6.84
CA PHE A 150 5.92 13.70 -8.09
C PHE A 150 6.81 14.69 -8.86
N GLY A 151 7.58 15.51 -8.15
CA GLY A 151 8.55 16.43 -8.75
C GLY A 151 9.77 15.74 -9.37
N TYR A 152 10.20 14.58 -8.84
CA TYR A 152 11.51 14.03 -9.22
C TYR A 152 11.54 12.53 -9.52
N THR A 153 10.87 11.69 -8.71
CA THR A 153 11.16 10.24 -8.72
C THR A 153 10.00 9.32 -9.14
N HIS A 154 8.77 9.84 -9.24
CA HIS A 154 7.59 9.02 -9.52
C HIS A 154 7.63 8.55 -10.99
N PRO A 155 7.31 7.28 -11.30
CA PRO A 155 7.28 6.84 -12.68
C PRO A 155 6.22 7.60 -13.49
N GLU A 156 6.46 7.71 -14.78
CA GLU A 156 5.52 8.30 -15.73
C GLU A 156 4.35 7.34 -15.99
N PRO A 157 3.12 7.87 -16.18
CA PRO A 157 1.98 7.06 -16.59
C PRO A 157 2.18 6.31 -17.91
N LEU A 158 1.59 5.11 -17.99
CA LEU A 158 1.55 4.32 -19.24
C LEU A 158 0.58 4.93 -20.25
N HIS A 159 -0.51 5.53 -19.77
CA HIS A 159 -1.51 6.19 -20.62
C HIS A 159 -0.94 7.47 -21.23
N HIS A 160 -1.07 7.62 -22.55
CA HIS A 160 -0.37 8.68 -23.29
C HIS A 160 -0.76 10.10 -22.83
N GLU A 161 -2.06 10.37 -22.69
CA GLU A 161 -2.55 11.70 -22.31
C GLU A 161 -2.33 12.00 -20.82
N GLU A 162 -2.28 10.96 -19.97
CA GLU A 162 -1.92 11.11 -18.56
C GLU A 162 -0.45 11.46 -18.44
N ARG A 163 0.41 10.83 -19.25
CA ARG A 163 1.83 11.12 -19.29
C ARG A 163 2.11 12.58 -19.63
N ILE A 164 1.43 13.14 -20.63
CA ILE A 164 1.58 14.56 -20.99
C ILE A 164 1.18 15.46 -19.81
N ARG A 165 0.01 15.23 -19.19
CA ARG A 165 -0.44 16.00 -18.03
C ARG A 165 0.48 15.87 -16.83
N PHE A 166 0.98 14.66 -16.58
CA PHE A 166 1.90 14.36 -15.50
C PHE A 166 3.22 15.11 -15.65
N LEU A 167 3.81 15.14 -16.86
CA LEU A 167 5.06 15.87 -17.11
C LEU A 167 4.88 17.38 -16.91
N LYS A 168 3.78 17.96 -17.39
CA LYS A 168 3.44 19.36 -17.11
C LYS A 168 3.28 19.62 -15.62
N THR A 169 2.53 18.78 -14.92
CA THR A 169 2.30 18.90 -13.47
C THR A 169 3.62 18.78 -12.70
N ARG A 170 4.52 17.89 -13.12
CA ARG A 170 5.86 17.75 -12.53
C ARG A 170 6.65 19.05 -12.63
N GLU A 171 6.70 19.66 -13.81
CA GLU A 171 7.39 20.93 -14.03
C GLU A 171 6.82 22.03 -13.12
N GLU A 172 5.49 22.12 -13.01
CA GLU A 172 4.79 23.06 -12.12
C GLU A 172 5.13 22.82 -10.64
N ILE A 173 5.15 21.56 -10.19
CA ILE A 173 5.52 21.18 -8.82
C ILE A 173 6.94 21.65 -8.49
N VAL A 174 7.89 21.38 -9.38
CA VAL A 174 9.29 21.78 -9.17
C VAL A 174 9.42 23.29 -9.17
N ALA A 175 8.78 23.98 -10.11
CA ALA A 175 8.88 25.44 -10.27
C ALA A 175 8.31 26.22 -9.07
N GLN A 176 7.20 25.77 -8.47
CA GLN A 176 6.60 26.49 -7.34
C GLN A 176 7.33 26.25 -5.99
N GLY A 177 8.15 25.20 -5.89
CA GLY A 177 8.87 24.83 -4.67
C GLY A 177 8.00 24.17 -3.59
N ILE A 178 8.67 23.61 -2.57
CA ILE A 178 8.04 22.74 -1.58
C ILE A 178 6.98 23.46 -0.74
N ASP A 179 7.28 24.65 -0.22
CA ASP A 179 6.35 25.38 0.67
C ASP A 179 5.03 25.71 -0.04
N ALA A 180 5.09 26.23 -1.26
CA ALA A 180 3.88 26.56 -2.03
C ALA A 180 3.10 25.30 -2.41
N TYR A 181 3.81 24.23 -2.80
CA TYR A 181 3.19 22.94 -3.10
C TYR A 181 2.41 22.38 -1.92
N VAL A 182 3.03 22.26 -0.74
CA VAL A 182 2.37 21.63 0.41
C VAL A 182 1.15 22.42 0.88
N LEU A 183 1.17 23.77 0.79
CA LEU A 183 0.02 24.60 1.13
C LEU A 183 -1.14 24.39 0.15
N LYS A 184 -0.86 24.38 -1.16
CA LYS A 184 -1.85 24.11 -2.21
C LYS A 184 -2.50 22.73 -2.00
N GLU A 185 -1.70 21.69 -1.81
CA GLU A 185 -2.18 20.31 -1.69
C GLU A 185 -2.87 20.01 -0.35
N THR A 186 -2.55 20.78 0.70
CA THR A 186 -3.25 20.70 1.99
C THR A 186 -4.74 20.94 1.80
N GLU A 187 -5.10 22.05 1.14
CA GLU A 187 -6.51 22.43 0.94
C GLU A 187 -7.16 21.67 -0.21
N GLY A 188 -6.44 21.55 -1.33
CA GLY A 188 -7.02 21.04 -2.57
C GLY A 188 -7.27 19.54 -2.58
N GLN A 189 -6.49 18.76 -1.81
CA GLN A 189 -6.56 17.30 -1.91
C GLN A 189 -6.52 16.58 -0.56
N LEU A 190 -5.51 16.84 0.27
CA LEU A 190 -5.22 15.93 1.37
C LEU A 190 -6.13 16.11 2.58
N LEU A 191 -6.47 17.34 2.96
CA LEU A 191 -7.39 17.58 4.08
C LEU A 191 -8.79 17.02 3.79
N PRO A 192 -9.45 17.31 2.63
CA PRO A 192 -10.73 16.69 2.29
C PRO A 192 -10.69 15.17 2.35
N ARG A 193 -9.62 14.55 1.84
CA ARG A 193 -9.44 13.09 1.87
C ARG A 193 -9.42 12.53 3.29
N LEU A 194 -8.70 13.18 4.22
CA LEU A 194 -8.62 12.73 5.61
C LEU A 194 -9.94 12.88 6.36
N LEU A 195 -10.68 13.95 6.08
CA LEU A 195 -12.02 14.17 6.64
C LEU A 195 -12.99 13.10 6.11
N GLU A 196 -12.85 12.72 4.85
CA GLU A 196 -13.65 11.66 4.26
C GLU A 196 -13.30 10.28 4.85
N TYR A 197 -12.02 9.96 5.04
CA TYR A 197 -11.64 8.74 5.78
C TYR A 197 -12.22 8.71 7.20
N ASN A 198 -12.34 9.87 7.86
CA ASN A 198 -12.99 9.91 9.16
C ASN A 198 -14.48 9.57 9.04
N ARG A 199 -15.17 10.10 8.03
CA ARG A 199 -16.57 9.75 7.79
C ARG A 199 -16.74 8.26 7.52
N LEU A 200 -15.84 7.64 6.75
CA LEU A 200 -15.83 6.19 6.52
C LEU A 200 -15.58 5.43 7.82
N LEU A 201 -14.61 5.86 8.64
CA LEU A 201 -14.33 5.27 9.94
C LEU A 201 -15.56 5.27 10.84
N GLN A 202 -16.21 6.43 10.97
CA GLN A 202 -17.39 6.61 11.83
C GLN A 202 -18.60 5.78 11.40
N SER A 203 -18.73 5.52 10.09
CA SER A 203 -19.82 4.73 9.54
C SER A 203 -19.47 3.26 9.37
N SER A 204 -18.27 2.80 9.75
CA SER A 204 -17.89 1.39 9.64
C SER A 204 -18.41 0.58 10.83
N GLU A 205 -18.96 -0.61 10.58
CA GLU A 205 -19.36 -1.52 11.67
C GLU A 205 -18.14 -2.06 12.42
N THR A 206 -17.06 -2.33 11.69
CA THR A 206 -15.77 -2.75 12.25
C THR A 206 -14.63 -1.99 11.57
N SER A 207 -13.67 -1.54 12.37
CA SER A 207 -12.51 -0.83 11.85
C SER A 207 -11.22 -1.08 12.64
N LEU A 208 -10.09 -1.00 11.94
CA LEU A 208 -8.74 -0.98 12.50
C LEU A 208 -8.01 0.25 11.98
N VAL A 209 -7.46 1.06 12.89
CA VAL A 209 -6.61 2.21 12.54
C VAL A 209 -5.15 1.91 12.84
N LEU A 210 -4.30 2.05 11.83
CA LEU A 210 -2.87 1.81 11.87
C LEU A 210 -2.12 3.08 11.48
N LYS A 211 -1.00 3.33 12.15
CA LYS A 211 -0.15 4.50 11.89
C LYS A 211 1.15 4.08 11.22
N TYR A 212 1.61 4.90 10.29
CA TYR A 212 2.92 4.72 9.66
C TYR A 212 4.06 4.68 10.68
N ASP A 213 3.97 5.46 11.75
CA ASP A 213 4.99 5.50 12.81
C ASP A 213 5.11 4.16 13.55
N GLU A 214 3.98 3.49 13.79
CA GLU A 214 3.95 2.14 14.36
C GLU A 214 4.54 1.13 13.38
N PHE A 215 4.15 1.22 12.10
CA PHE A 215 4.76 0.41 11.04
C PHE A 215 6.29 0.57 10.99
N ALA A 216 6.80 1.80 11.10
CA ALA A 216 8.22 2.13 10.96
C ALA A 216 9.06 1.77 12.19
N THR A 217 8.48 1.80 13.39
CA THR A 217 9.22 1.61 14.66
C THR A 217 8.89 0.33 15.40
N GLN A 218 7.72 -0.27 15.13
CA GLN A 218 7.17 -1.43 15.82
C GLN A 218 6.51 -2.38 14.82
N THR A 219 7.21 -2.72 13.74
CA THR A 219 6.64 -3.50 12.62
C THR A 219 5.98 -4.81 13.06
N GLU A 220 6.57 -5.54 14.01
CA GLU A 220 5.97 -6.79 14.52
C GLU A 220 4.62 -6.55 15.19
N LEU A 221 4.48 -5.48 15.98
CA LEU A 221 3.21 -5.10 16.59
C LEU A 221 2.20 -4.69 15.52
N PHE A 222 2.62 -3.89 14.54
CA PHE A 222 1.80 -3.53 13.39
C PHE A 222 1.25 -4.77 12.67
N LEU A 223 2.13 -5.74 12.37
CA LEU A 223 1.75 -6.99 11.72
C LEU A 223 0.77 -7.78 12.59
N LYS A 224 1.05 -7.90 13.89
CA LYS A 224 0.19 -8.60 14.85
C LYS A 224 -1.22 -8.00 14.89
N ARG A 225 -1.35 -6.68 14.89
CA ARG A 225 -2.67 -6.01 14.90
C ARG A 225 -3.47 -6.30 13.64
N VAL A 226 -2.81 -6.33 12.47
CA VAL A 226 -3.46 -6.68 11.20
C VAL A 226 -3.92 -8.15 11.22
N THR A 227 -3.04 -9.06 11.66
CA THR A 227 -3.34 -10.50 11.71
C THR A 227 -4.42 -10.84 12.71
N ASP A 228 -4.39 -10.25 13.91
CA ASP A 228 -5.42 -10.42 14.94
C ASP A 228 -6.78 -9.92 14.43
N TYR A 229 -6.81 -8.75 13.80
CA TYR A 229 -8.03 -8.15 13.28
C TYR A 229 -8.67 -8.95 12.14
N LEU A 230 -7.83 -9.54 11.27
CA LEU A 230 -8.28 -10.41 10.19
C LEU A 230 -8.45 -11.87 10.62
N GLN A 231 -8.02 -12.23 11.84
CA GLN A 231 -7.96 -13.61 12.33
C GLN A 231 -7.14 -14.53 11.41
N ILE A 232 -5.99 -14.04 10.95
CA ILE A 232 -5.07 -14.76 10.05
C ILE A 232 -3.76 -15.01 10.78
N ASP A 233 -3.32 -16.26 10.83
CA ASP A 233 -1.97 -16.57 11.31
C ASP A 233 -0.95 -16.43 10.18
N LEU A 234 0.14 -15.68 10.44
CA LEU A 234 1.30 -15.65 9.56
C LEU A 234 2.39 -16.57 10.10
N SER A 235 3.01 -17.34 9.20
CA SER A 235 4.23 -18.09 9.49
C SER A 235 5.36 -17.14 9.93
N ALA A 236 6.26 -17.66 10.77
CA ALA A 236 7.45 -16.91 11.20
C ALA A 236 8.29 -16.40 10.01
N GLU A 237 8.39 -17.19 8.94
CA GLU A 237 9.09 -16.81 7.71
C GLU A 237 8.45 -15.58 7.03
N SER A 238 7.12 -15.52 6.91
CA SER A 238 6.45 -14.35 6.33
C SER A 238 6.56 -13.13 7.24
N VAL A 239 6.49 -13.31 8.57
CA VAL A 239 6.71 -12.21 9.52
C VAL A 239 8.12 -11.63 9.36
N GLU A 240 9.14 -12.47 9.37
CA GLU A 240 10.53 -12.04 9.19
C GLU A 240 10.73 -11.30 7.86
N ARG A 241 10.21 -11.85 6.77
CA ARG A 241 10.33 -11.26 5.44
C ARG A 241 9.61 -9.92 5.35
N LEU A 242 8.41 -9.80 5.93
CA LEU A 242 7.68 -8.53 5.99
C LEU A 242 8.43 -7.51 6.86
N ALA A 243 9.01 -7.91 7.98
CA ALA A 243 9.81 -7.05 8.84
C ALA A 243 11.06 -6.51 8.12
N GLN A 244 11.76 -7.35 7.36
CA GLN A 244 12.91 -6.93 6.54
C GLN A 244 12.50 -5.89 5.48
N MET A 245 11.33 -6.04 4.87
CA MET A 245 10.81 -5.09 3.88
C MET A 245 10.31 -3.78 4.48
N ALA A 246 9.83 -3.80 5.72
CA ALA A 246 9.36 -2.62 6.42
C ALA A 246 10.51 -1.67 6.79
N SER A 247 11.73 -2.20 6.95
CA SER A 247 12.91 -1.42 7.30
C SER A 247 13.17 -0.30 6.26
N PRO A 248 13.01 0.98 6.65
CA PRO A 248 13.16 2.11 5.73
C PRO A 248 14.62 2.38 5.32
N LEU A 249 15.60 1.71 5.94
CA LEU A 249 17.02 1.90 5.68
C LEU A 249 17.49 0.95 4.58
N ARG A 250 17.32 1.34 3.31
CA ARG A 250 18.13 0.75 2.24
C ARG A 250 19.54 1.35 2.35
N GLN A 251 20.53 0.51 2.65
CA GLN A 251 21.93 0.87 2.45
C GLN A 251 22.22 0.86 0.95
N GLY A 252 22.51 2.02 0.36
CA GLY A 252 22.92 2.17 -1.03
C GLY A 252 23.29 3.61 -1.35
N ASP A 253 24.39 3.81 -2.07
CA ASP A 253 24.96 5.11 -2.42
C ASP A 253 24.28 5.75 -3.64
N ALA A 254 24.10 7.08 -3.59
CA ALA A 254 24.58 8.06 -4.58
C ALA A 254 23.56 9.18 -4.91
N VAL A 255 23.79 10.35 -4.30
CA VAL A 255 23.75 11.74 -4.85
C VAL A 255 22.45 12.26 -5.53
N LEU A 256 21.54 11.42 -6.01
CA LEU A 256 20.18 11.77 -6.45
C LEU A 256 19.10 11.22 -5.50
N GLU A 257 19.49 10.38 -4.54
CA GLU A 257 18.67 9.90 -3.41
C GLU A 257 18.56 10.94 -2.28
N HIS A 258 18.44 12.22 -2.62
CA HIS A 258 18.22 13.26 -1.60
C HIS A 258 16.84 13.07 -0.95
N LYS A 259 16.85 12.27 0.13
CA LYS A 259 15.95 12.23 1.29
C LYS A 259 14.51 11.80 1.07
N ARG A 260 14.29 10.51 0.78
CA ARG A 260 13.13 9.80 1.34
C ARG A 260 13.62 9.05 2.58
N SER A 261 13.69 9.78 3.69
CA SER A 261 14.21 9.22 4.95
C SER A 261 13.40 8.00 5.44
N GLY A 262 12.14 7.89 4.98
CA GLY A 262 11.17 6.94 5.55
C GLY A 262 10.84 7.25 7.01
N LYS A 263 11.33 8.38 7.54
CA LYS A 263 11.14 8.80 8.93
C LYS A 263 9.88 9.64 9.05
N SER A 264 9.32 9.63 10.25
CA SER A 264 8.25 10.51 10.66
C SER A 264 8.84 11.83 11.19
N GLY A 265 8.15 12.93 10.94
CA GLY A 265 8.57 14.28 11.31
C GLY A 265 9.57 14.93 10.35
N GLN A 266 9.80 14.39 9.15
CA GLN A 266 10.70 15.01 8.15
C GLN A 266 10.22 16.41 7.76
N TRP A 267 8.90 16.66 7.81
CA TRP A 267 8.33 17.99 7.54
C TRP A 267 8.90 19.11 8.41
N LYS A 268 9.42 18.81 9.61
CA LYS A 268 10.02 19.81 10.50
C LYS A 268 11.32 20.40 9.95
N ASP A 269 12.07 19.59 9.19
CA ASP A 269 13.37 19.96 8.65
C ASP A 269 13.26 20.54 7.23
N GLU A 270 12.24 20.14 6.47
CA GLU A 270 12.10 20.50 5.05
C GLU A 270 11.22 21.74 4.81
N LEU A 271 10.36 22.12 5.77
CA LEU A 271 9.42 23.23 5.61
C LEU A 271 9.85 24.46 6.40
N LYS A 272 9.52 25.65 5.88
CA LYS A 272 9.68 26.89 6.65
C LYS A 272 8.78 26.87 7.90
N PRO A 273 9.20 27.48 9.03
CA PRO A 273 8.39 27.55 10.23
C PRO A 273 6.98 28.13 10.01
N GLU A 274 6.85 29.11 9.12
CA GLU A 274 5.59 29.77 8.77
C GLU A 274 4.67 28.81 8.00
N THR A 275 5.22 28.08 7.03
CA THR A 275 4.51 27.04 6.28
C THR A 275 3.99 25.96 7.21
N ALA A 276 4.87 25.43 8.07
CA ALA A 276 4.53 24.42 9.06
C ALA A 276 3.41 24.88 10.01
N LYS A 277 3.47 26.14 10.47
CA LYS A 277 2.43 26.73 11.31
C LYS A 277 1.07 26.77 10.60
N ILE A 278 1.04 27.18 9.33
CA ILE A 278 -0.20 27.20 8.53
C ILE A 278 -0.74 25.78 8.35
N MET A 279 0.11 24.82 7.98
CA MET A 279 -0.28 23.42 7.82
C MET A 279 -0.84 22.83 9.11
N ASN A 280 -0.18 23.07 10.26
CA ASN A 280 -0.66 22.62 11.56
C ASN A 280 -2.05 23.17 11.89
N ALA A 281 -2.30 24.45 11.61
CA ALA A 281 -3.61 25.06 11.82
C ALA A 281 -4.68 24.43 10.91
N LYS A 282 -4.39 24.22 9.62
CA LYS A 282 -5.32 23.64 8.66
C LYS A 282 -5.61 22.16 8.95
N PHE A 283 -4.57 21.38 9.25
CA PHE A 283 -4.72 19.95 9.54
C PHE A 283 -5.17 19.66 10.96
N LYS A 284 -5.27 20.65 11.86
CA LYS A 284 -5.65 20.44 13.25
C LYS A 284 -6.81 19.45 13.44
N PRO A 285 -7.95 19.56 12.71
CA PRO A 285 -9.03 18.60 12.84
C PRO A 285 -8.61 17.15 12.52
N ALA A 286 -7.80 16.95 11.48
CA ALA A 286 -7.29 15.63 11.10
C ALA A 286 -6.19 15.13 12.05
N LEU A 287 -5.28 16.00 12.50
CA LEU A 287 -4.20 15.63 13.42
C LEU A 287 -4.76 15.17 14.77
N ASP A 288 -5.71 15.91 15.33
CA ASP A 288 -6.37 15.54 16.58
C ASP A 288 -7.10 14.19 16.45
N LEU A 289 -7.80 14.00 15.33
CA LEU A 289 -8.62 12.82 15.08
C LEU A 289 -7.80 11.54 14.90
N TRP A 290 -6.74 11.61 14.11
CA TRP A 290 -5.89 10.47 13.81
C TRP A 290 -4.73 10.32 14.80
N GLY A 291 -4.52 11.30 15.69
CA GLY A 291 -3.48 11.34 16.71
C GLY A 291 -2.07 11.45 16.11
N PHE A 292 -1.86 12.46 15.26
CA PHE A 292 -0.55 12.83 14.68
C PHE A 292 -0.04 14.18 15.22
#